data_AF-A0A6P0TQ25-F1
#
_entry.id   AF-A0A6P0TQ25-F1
#
_cell.length_a   1.000
_cell.length_b   1.000
_cell.length_c   1.000
_cell.angle_alpha   90.00
_cell.angle_beta   90.00
_cell.angle_gamma   90.00
#
_symmetry.space_group_name_H-M   'P 1'
#
loop_
_entity.id
_entity.type
_entity.pdbx_description
1 polymer ?
#
loop_
_entity_poly.entity_id
_entity_poly.type
_entity_poly.pdbx_seq_one_letter_code
_entity_poly.pdbx_strand_id
1 'polypeptide(L)' 'ADRVSAWLEAVQLAGFSEAEADRFFGRPDEAFVKGLALRLRPPADVRSDFTNRHFDLMAAL' A
#
# COMPACT_ATOMS: atom_id res chain seq x y z
N ALA A 1 7.00 7.08 -2.23
CA ALA A 1 6.02 6.19 -1.57
C ALA A 1 6.39 6.05 -0.11
N ASP A 2 5.41 5.89 0.77
CA ASP A 2 5.66 5.54 2.16
C ASP A 2 6.43 4.21 2.27
N ARG A 3 7.37 4.10 3.21
CA ARG A 3 8.24 2.91 3.34
C ARG A 3 7.46 1.64 3.67
N VAL A 4 6.41 1.75 4.48
CA VAL A 4 5.57 0.61 4.87
C VAL A 4 4.80 0.09 3.64
N SER A 5 4.27 1.00 2.82
CA SER A 5 3.57 0.64 1.58
C SER A 5 4.50 -0.08 0.60
N ALA A 6 5.70 0.46 0.38
CA ALA A 6 6.69 -0.15 -0.51
C ALA A 6 7.15 -1.54 -0.03
N TRP A 7 7.32 -1.71 1.28
CA TRP A 7 7.66 -3.02 1.87
C TRP A 7 6.55 -4.05 1.63
N LEU A 8 5.28 -3.68 1.85
CA LEU A 8 4.13 -4.57 1.60
C LEU A 8 4.01 -4.95 0.12
N GLU A 9 4.18 -3.99 -0.79
CA GLU A 9 4.14 -4.24 -2.24
C GLU A 9 5.26 -5.19 -2.67
N ALA A 10 6.47 -5.01 -2.14
CA ALA A 10 7.61 -5.85 -2.45
C ALA A 10 7.34 -7.31 -2.08
N VAL A 11 6.88 -7.56 -0.84
CA VAL A 11 6.63 -8.91 -0.31
C VAL A 11 5.40 -9.56 -0.94
N GLN A 12 4.29 -8.83 -1.09
CA GLN A 12 3.02 -9.44 -1.48
C GLN A 12 2.77 -9.45 -2.99
N LEU A 13 3.35 -8.51 -3.75
CA LEU A 13 3.04 -8.33 -5.18
C LEU A 13 4.25 -8.49 -6.09
N ALA A 14 5.44 -8.06 -5.65
CA ALA A 14 6.64 -8.07 -6.49
C ALA A 14 7.53 -9.31 -6.33
N GLY A 15 7.18 -10.22 -5.42
CA GLY A 15 7.87 -11.51 -5.24
C GLY A 15 9.17 -11.44 -4.45
N PHE A 16 9.40 -10.36 -3.70
CA PHE A 16 10.55 -10.26 -2.79
C PHE A 16 10.28 -11.13 -1.56
N SER A 17 11.34 -11.72 -1.01
CA SER A 17 11.30 -12.22 0.36
C SER A 17 11.22 -11.07 1.37
N GLU A 18 10.74 -11.35 2.58
CA GLU A 18 10.76 -10.37 3.68
C GLU A 18 12.18 -9.85 3.95
N ALA A 19 13.21 -10.71 3.87
CA ALA A 19 14.60 -10.30 4.08
C ALA A 19 15.12 -9.33 3.00
N GLU A 20 14.72 -9.51 1.75
CA GLU A 20 15.04 -8.57 0.67
C GLU A 20 14.30 -7.25 0.87
N ALA A 21 13.01 -7.30 1.19
CA ALA A 21 12.21 -6.10 1.46
C ALA A 21 12.72 -5.33 2.69
N ASP A 22 13.12 -6.02 3.76
CA ASP A 22 13.76 -5.45 4.95
C ASP A 22 15.05 -4.70 4.58
N ARG A 23 15.87 -5.27 3.70
CA ARG A 23 17.12 -4.66 3.24
C ARG A 23 16.87 -3.40 2.40
N PHE A 24 15.88 -3.41 1.51
CA PHE A 24 15.65 -2.30 0.57
C PHE A 24 14.76 -1.19 1.13
N PHE A 25 13.75 -1.53 1.93
CA PHE A 25 12.72 -0.60 2.41
C PHE A 25 12.76 -0.37 3.92
N GLY A 26 13.47 -1.23 4.66
CA GLY A 26 13.46 -1.27 6.12
C GLY A 26 12.30 -2.11 6.65
N ARG A 27 12.49 -2.78 7.79
CA ARG A 27 11.45 -3.58 8.42
C ARG A 27 10.41 -2.66 9.09
N PRO A 28 9.13 -2.68 8.68
CA PRO A 28 8.07 -1.97 9.38
C PRO A 28 7.77 -2.63 10.72
N ASP A 29 7.19 -1.87 11.66
CA ASP A 29 6.67 -2.46 12.91
C ASP A 29 5.53 -3.43 12.56
N GLU A 30 5.62 -4.65 13.10
CA GLU A 30 4.64 -5.72 12.89
C GLU A 30 3.23 -5.30 13.24
N ALA A 31 3.05 -4.42 14.23
CA ALA A 31 1.73 -3.92 14.61
C ALA A 31 1.02 -3.17 13.47
N PHE A 32 1.76 -2.55 12.54
CA PHE A 32 1.17 -1.84 11.40
C PHE A 32 0.87 -2.74 10.21
N VAL A 33 1.66 -3.79 9.99
CA VAL A 33 1.52 -4.65 8.80
C VAL A 33 0.67 -5.89 9.05
N LYS A 34 0.53 -6.32 10.30
CA LYS A 34 -0.21 -7.52 10.66
C LYS A 34 -1.67 -7.42 10.21
N GLY A 35 -2.09 -8.36 9.36
CA GLY A 35 -3.45 -8.43 8.85
C GLY A 35 -3.73 -7.53 7.64
N LEU A 36 -2.75 -6.74 7.19
CA LEU A 36 -2.87 -5.99 5.94
C LEU A 36 -2.56 -6.90 4.74
N ALA A 37 -3.51 -6.95 3.81
CA ALA A 37 -3.36 -7.67 2.54
C ALA A 37 -3.66 -6.72 1.38
N LEU A 38 -2.72 -6.60 0.44
CA LEU A 38 -2.91 -5.86 -0.79
C LEU A 38 -3.82 -6.64 -1.73
N ARG A 39 -4.84 -5.96 -2.26
CA ARG A 39 -5.78 -6.54 -3.22
C ARG A 39 -5.65 -5.81 -4.55
N LEU A 40 -5.39 -6.57 -5.60
CA LEU A 40 -5.42 -6.04 -6.96
C LEU A 40 -6.88 -5.79 -7.35
N ARG A 41 -7.15 -4.59 -7.85
CA ARG A 41 -8.49 -4.14 -8.24
C ARG A 41 -8.49 -3.66 -9.69
N PRO A 42 -9.62 -3.76 -10.41
CA PRO A 42 -9.75 -3.25 -11.76
C PRO A 42 -9.37 -1.76 -11.85
N PRO A 43 -8.72 -1.31 -12.95
CA PRO A 43 -8.31 0.08 -13.12
C PRO A 43 -9.46 1.11 -13.05
N ALA A 44 -10.66 0.73 -13.51
CA ALA A 44 -11.83 1.59 -13.46
C ALA A 44 -12.26 1.87 -12.01
N ASP A 45 -12.30 0.84 -11.18
CA ASP A 45 -12.74 0.91 -9.78
C ASP A 45 -11.78 1.76 -8.95
N VAL A 46 -10.46 1.49 -9.06
CA VAL A 46 -9.45 2.27 -8.30
C VAL A 46 -9.43 3.75 -8.71
N ARG A 47 -9.68 4.05 -9.99
CA ARG A 47 -9.76 5.43 -10.48
C ARG A 47 -10.97 6.15 -9.89
N SER A 48 -12.13 5.49 -9.87
CA SER A 48 -13.35 6.04 -9.30
C SER A 48 -13.16 6.34 -7.81
N ASP A 49 -12.70 5.36 -7.04
CA ASP A 49 -12.49 5.49 -5.59
C ASP A 49 -11.50 6.60 -5.23
N PHE A 50 -10.36 6.67 -5.94
CA PHE A 50 -9.36 7.70 -5.69
C PHE A 50 -9.92 9.10 -5.93
N THR A 51 -10.65 9.28 -7.03
CA THR A 51 -11.23 10.58 -7.40
C THR A 51 -12.32 11.00 -6.43
N ASN A 52 -13.17 10.07 -6.00
CA ASN A 52 -14.20 10.32 -4.98
C ASN A 52 -13.56 10.75 -3.66
N ARG A 53 -12.55 10.02 -3.18
CA ARG A 53 -11.82 10.39 -1.95
C ARG A 53 -11.19 11.78 -2.05
N HIS A 54 -10.66 12.15 -3.21
CA HIS A 54 -10.12 13.48 -3.45
C HIS A 54 -11.21 14.56 -3.33
N PHE A 55 -12.38 14.36 -3.96
CA PHE A 55 -13.49 15.30 -3.86
C PHE A 55 -14.02 15.43 -2.43
N ASP A 56 -14.16 14.33 -1.70
CA ASP A 56 -14.58 14.34 -0.29
C ASP A 56 -13.65 15.20 0.57
N LEU A 57 -12.33 15.09 0.37
CA LEU A 57 -11.34 15.87 1.10
C LEU A 57 -11.38 17.35 0.71
N MET A 58 -11.54 17.65 -0.58
CA MET A 58 -11.65 19.02 -1.07
C MET A 58 -12.90 19.73 -0.55
N ALA A 59 -14.01 18.99 -0.39
CA ALA A 59 -15.25 19.53 0.18
C ALA A 59 -15.19 19.75 1.71
N ALA A 60 -14.23 19.11 2.39
CA ALA A 60 -14.03 19.23 3.84
C ALA A 60 -13.05 20.35 4.25
N LEU A 61 -12.52 21.11 3.28
CA LEU A 61 -11.67 22.29 3.49
C LEU A 61 -12.51 23.57 3.53
#